data_AF-W9DR77-F1
#
_entry.id   AF-W9DR77-F1
#
_cell.length_a   1.000
_cell.length_b   1.000
_cell.length_c   1.000
_cell.angle_alpha   90.00
_cell.angle_beta   90.00
_cell.angle_gamma   90.00
#
_symmetry.space_group_name_H-M   'P 1'
#
loop_
_entity.id
_entity.type
_entity.pdbx_description
1 polymer ?
#
loop_
_entity_poly.entity_id
_entity_poly.type
_entity_poly.pdbx_seq_one_letter_code
_entity_poly.pdbx_strand_id
1 'polypeptide(L)'
;MVLNAHDDMETDVSIMEIENEMSVREIMSKEIFDIDTTASVLDVANRMAESGTGSIVVTENGDSIGIITEHDILVKTVSRNVLPSEMTAREIMSSPIIATKPTTNIIEAAGMMVKSDIRRLAVMEGDKIVGMITDRDILAIAPGLNTILEEMIELHHENNIQHEPELERGICQRCGALVDSLTDVNGLMLCEDCKEEEGYYD
;
A
#
# COMPACT_ATOMS: atom_id res chain seq x y z
N MET A 1 21.02 -55.80 10.26
CA MET A 1 20.50 -54.44 10.53
C MET A 1 21.50 -53.44 9.96
N VAL A 2 21.38 -53.13 8.66
CA VAL A 2 21.72 -51.83 8.05
C VAL A 2 20.88 -51.81 6.77
N LEU A 3 19.76 -51.09 6.78
CA LEU A 3 19.06 -50.71 5.56
C LEU A 3 19.66 -49.37 5.17
N ASN A 4 20.33 -49.31 4.02
CA ASN A 4 20.83 -48.07 3.45
C ASN A 4 19.62 -47.24 3.02
N ALA A 5 19.48 -46.07 3.65
CA ALA A 5 18.60 -45.02 3.19
C ALA A 5 19.08 -44.55 1.81
N HIS A 6 18.26 -44.82 0.81
CA HIS A 6 18.27 -44.12 -0.45
C HIS A 6 17.49 -42.81 -0.26
N ASP A 7 18.00 -41.76 -0.89
CA ASP A 7 17.24 -40.63 -1.42
C ASP A 7 16.76 -39.55 -0.44
N ASP A 8 17.62 -38.55 -0.19
CA ASP A 8 17.24 -37.25 0.37
C ASP A 8 17.83 -36.11 -0.49
N MET A 9 17.61 -36.14 -1.82
CA MET A 9 18.07 -35.05 -2.71
C MET A 9 17.06 -34.62 -3.79
N GLU A 10 15.80 -35.05 -3.69
CA GLU A 10 14.73 -34.70 -4.65
C GLU A 10 13.68 -33.70 -4.10
N THR A 11 13.71 -33.35 -2.82
CA THR A 11 12.62 -32.56 -2.18
C THR A 11 12.87 -31.05 -2.06
N ASP A 12 14.07 -30.56 -2.37
CA ASP A 12 14.37 -29.12 -2.31
C ASP A 12 14.03 -28.36 -3.59
N VAL A 13 13.96 -29.04 -4.74
CA VAL A 13 13.67 -28.40 -6.03
C VAL A 13 12.18 -28.09 -6.17
N SER A 14 11.31 -28.94 -5.61
CA SER A 14 9.85 -28.83 -5.77
C SER A 14 9.17 -27.74 -4.91
N ILE A 15 9.83 -27.21 -3.87
CA ILE A 15 9.24 -26.15 -3.02
C ILE A 15 9.56 -24.76 -3.61
N MET A 16 10.76 -24.56 -4.18
CA MET A 16 11.11 -23.32 -4.88
C MET A 16 10.37 -23.13 -6.21
N GLU A 17 9.89 -24.20 -6.84
CA GLU A 17 9.15 -24.12 -8.11
C GLU A 17 7.70 -23.61 -7.95
N ILE A 18 7.12 -23.69 -6.75
CA ILE A 18 5.72 -23.29 -6.48
C ILE A 18 5.61 -21.80 -6.08
N GLU A 19 6.70 -21.17 -5.61
CA GLU A 19 6.68 -19.79 -5.13
C GLU A 19 6.67 -18.72 -6.24
N ASN A 20 6.78 -19.09 -7.53
CA ASN A 20 7.19 -18.13 -8.58
C ASN A 20 6.40 -18.14 -9.92
N GLU A 21 5.16 -18.64 -9.97
CA GLU A 21 4.43 -18.74 -11.24
C GLU A 21 3.38 -17.64 -11.50
N MET A 22 2.92 -16.91 -10.48
CA MET A 22 1.87 -15.91 -10.69
C MET A 22 2.44 -14.63 -11.33
N SER A 23 1.88 -14.28 -12.48
CA SER A 23 2.22 -13.07 -13.23
C SER A 23 1.23 -11.93 -12.95
N VAL A 24 1.68 -10.70 -13.13
CA VAL A 24 0.85 -9.48 -13.03
C VAL A 24 -0.42 -9.60 -13.88
N ARG A 25 -0.34 -10.19 -15.07
CA ARG A 25 -1.47 -10.37 -16.00
C ARG A 25 -2.66 -11.10 -15.37
N GLU A 26 -2.41 -12.02 -14.45
CA GLU A 26 -3.44 -12.88 -13.88
C GLU A 26 -4.31 -12.15 -12.86
N ILE A 27 -3.79 -11.06 -12.27
CA ILE A 27 -4.41 -10.39 -11.12
C ILE A 27 -4.64 -8.90 -11.34
N MET A 28 -4.03 -8.31 -12.38
CA MET A 28 -4.24 -6.91 -12.73
C MET A 28 -5.70 -6.63 -13.08
N SER A 29 -6.18 -5.43 -12.73
CA SER A 29 -7.38 -4.88 -13.34
C SER A 29 -7.10 -4.49 -14.79
N LYS A 30 -8.02 -4.85 -15.69
CA LYS A 30 -7.96 -4.50 -17.11
C LYS A 30 -8.68 -3.19 -17.43
N GLU A 31 -9.47 -2.68 -16.49
CA GLU A 31 -10.17 -1.42 -16.66
C GLU A 31 -9.20 -0.27 -16.40
N ILE A 32 -8.99 0.54 -17.43
CA ILE A 32 -8.14 1.72 -17.38
C ILE A 32 -9.04 2.93 -17.48
N PHE A 33 -9.01 3.75 -16.44
CA PHE A 33 -9.70 5.03 -16.43
C PHE A 33 -8.69 6.13 -16.71
N ASP A 34 -8.92 6.87 -17.78
CA ASP A 34 -8.06 7.94 -18.24
C ASP A 34 -8.76 9.31 -18.26
N ILE A 35 -7.94 10.36 -18.31
CA ILE A 35 -8.39 11.74 -18.47
C ILE A 35 -7.33 12.57 -19.21
N ASP A 36 -7.77 13.54 -20.00
CA ASP A 36 -6.87 14.42 -20.73
C ASP A 36 -6.16 15.39 -19.77
N THR A 37 -4.92 15.74 -20.11
CA THR A 37 -4.08 16.67 -19.33
C THR A 37 -4.70 18.03 -19.04
N THR A 38 -5.64 18.49 -19.87
CA THR A 38 -6.32 19.78 -19.73
C THR A 38 -7.51 19.76 -18.78
N ALA A 39 -7.99 18.58 -18.38
CA ALA A 39 -9.10 18.45 -17.45
C ALA A 39 -8.75 19.02 -16.07
N SER A 40 -9.76 19.52 -15.35
CA SER A 40 -9.52 20.08 -14.01
C SER A 40 -9.32 18.98 -12.97
N VAL A 41 -8.70 19.31 -11.83
CA VAL A 41 -8.60 18.37 -10.70
C VAL A 41 -9.98 17.96 -10.18
N LEU A 42 -10.98 18.84 -10.31
CA LEU A 42 -12.38 18.48 -10.03
C LEU A 42 -12.88 17.37 -10.94
N ASP A 43 -12.59 17.44 -12.25
CA ASP A 43 -12.98 16.39 -13.21
C ASP A 43 -12.27 15.08 -12.89
N VAL A 44 -10.99 15.14 -12.49
CA VAL A 44 -10.23 13.97 -12.03
C VAL A 44 -10.92 13.32 -10.82
N ALA A 45 -11.27 14.11 -9.80
CA ALA A 45 -11.91 13.62 -8.59
C ALA A 45 -13.30 13.03 -8.87
N ASN A 46 -14.10 13.67 -9.71
CA ASN A 46 -15.40 13.14 -10.13
C ASN A 46 -15.24 11.82 -10.89
N ARG A 47 -14.27 11.75 -11.81
CA ARG A 47 -13.98 10.52 -12.55
C ARG A 47 -13.57 9.38 -11.62
N MET A 48 -12.73 9.65 -10.61
CA MET A 48 -12.36 8.68 -9.57
C MET A 48 -13.60 8.19 -8.82
N ALA A 49 -14.47 9.09 -8.38
CA ALA A 49 -15.70 8.77 -7.65
C ALA A 49 -16.69 7.95 -8.49
N GLU A 50 -16.87 8.29 -9.77
CA GLU A 50 -17.76 7.58 -10.70
C GLU A 50 -17.27 6.17 -11.03
N SER A 51 -15.96 6.00 -11.19
CA SER A 51 -15.35 4.71 -11.54
C SER A 51 -14.95 3.86 -10.33
N GLY A 52 -15.01 4.40 -9.11
CA GLY A 52 -14.63 3.71 -7.89
C GLY A 52 -13.13 3.38 -7.82
N THR A 53 -12.28 4.18 -8.47
CA THR A 53 -10.82 3.98 -8.52
C THR A 53 -10.08 5.09 -7.76
N GLY A 54 -8.99 4.73 -7.09
CA GLY A 54 -8.10 5.69 -6.41
C GLY A 54 -7.01 6.28 -7.31
N SER A 55 -7.00 5.95 -8.61
CA SER A 55 -6.05 6.49 -9.59
C SER A 55 -6.64 6.66 -10.99
N ILE A 56 -6.19 7.70 -11.69
CA ILE A 56 -6.53 7.99 -13.08
C ILE A 56 -5.25 8.13 -13.90
N VAL A 57 -5.22 7.48 -15.07
CA VAL A 57 -4.16 7.66 -16.07
C VAL A 57 -4.36 8.99 -16.77
N VAL A 58 -3.28 9.75 -16.93
CA VAL A 58 -3.33 11.03 -17.64
C VAL A 58 -2.83 10.86 -19.06
N THR A 59 -3.63 11.32 -20.02
CA THR A 59 -3.35 11.20 -21.45
C THR A 59 -3.16 12.56 -22.13
N GLU A 60 -2.29 12.58 -23.15
CA GLU A 60 -2.11 13.72 -24.05
C GLU A 60 -2.04 13.20 -25.48
N ASN A 61 -2.89 13.73 -26.37
CA ASN A 61 -2.97 13.30 -27.78
C ASN A 61 -3.18 11.78 -27.97
N GLY A 62 -3.76 11.10 -26.97
CA GLY A 62 -3.98 9.65 -26.97
C GLY A 62 -2.84 8.82 -26.37
N ASP A 63 -1.71 9.45 -26.02
CA ASP A 63 -0.60 8.79 -25.34
C ASP A 63 -0.75 8.91 -23.82
N SER A 64 -0.48 7.81 -23.09
CA SER A 64 -0.47 7.83 -21.63
C SER A 64 0.85 8.43 -21.13
N ILE A 65 0.78 9.58 -20.46
CA ILE A 65 1.97 10.34 -20.07
C ILE A 65 2.20 10.40 -18.56
N GLY A 66 1.20 10.05 -17.74
CA GLY A 66 1.30 10.14 -16.30
C GLY A 66 0.14 9.49 -15.56
N ILE A 67 0.14 9.64 -14.24
CA ILE A 67 -0.88 9.13 -13.35
C ILE A 67 -1.19 10.16 -12.26
N ILE A 68 -2.45 10.20 -11.82
CA ILE A 68 -2.89 10.95 -10.64
C ILE A 68 -3.50 9.96 -9.65
N THR A 69 -3.20 10.16 -8.38
CA THR A 69 -3.71 9.38 -7.25
C THR A 69 -4.52 10.26 -6.30
N GLU A 70 -5.32 9.65 -5.42
CA GLU A 70 -5.99 10.38 -4.32
C GLU A 70 -4.99 11.20 -3.48
N HIS A 71 -3.80 10.66 -3.25
CA HIS A 71 -2.73 11.33 -2.51
C HIS A 71 -2.23 12.59 -3.24
N ASP A 72 -2.15 12.57 -4.57
CA ASP A 72 -1.81 13.76 -5.36
C ASP A 72 -2.84 14.87 -5.19
N ILE A 73 -4.14 14.53 -5.24
CA ILE A 73 -5.23 15.51 -5.03
C ILE A 73 -5.14 16.10 -3.63
N LEU A 74 -4.92 15.24 -2.61
CA LEU A 74 -4.76 15.68 -1.22
C LEU A 74 -3.57 16.65 -1.08
N VAL A 75 -2.37 16.23 -1.45
CA VAL A 75 -1.13 16.95 -1.17
C VAL A 75 -0.88 18.14 -2.10
N LYS A 76 -1.25 18.02 -3.38
CA LYS A 76 -0.95 19.04 -4.40
C LYS A 76 -2.09 20.06 -4.57
N THR A 77 -3.30 19.76 -4.13
CA THR A 77 -4.46 20.67 -4.25
C THR A 77 -5.05 21.03 -2.89
N VAL A 78 -5.59 20.06 -2.14
CA VAL A 78 -6.34 20.33 -0.90
C VAL A 78 -5.45 20.94 0.19
N SER A 79 -4.30 20.33 0.47
CA SER A 79 -3.35 20.82 1.49
C SER A 79 -2.76 22.20 1.17
N ARG A 80 -2.86 22.65 -0.09
CA ARG A 80 -2.39 23.97 -0.53
C ARG A 80 -3.49 25.02 -0.57
N ASN A 81 -4.72 24.66 -0.17
CA ASN A 81 -5.90 25.51 -0.23
C ASN A 81 -6.14 26.10 -1.63
N VAL A 82 -5.90 25.29 -2.67
CA VAL A 82 -6.19 25.64 -4.08
C VAL A 82 -7.51 25.00 -4.49
N LEU A 83 -8.32 25.73 -5.26
CA LEU A 83 -9.57 25.20 -5.77
C LEU A 83 -9.30 24.12 -6.83
N PRO A 84 -9.91 22.91 -6.72
CA PRO A 84 -9.72 21.84 -7.72
C PRO A 84 -10.14 22.22 -9.14
N SER A 85 -11.02 23.21 -9.30
CA SER A 85 -11.44 23.72 -10.61
C SER A 85 -10.42 24.66 -11.27
N GLU A 86 -9.42 25.14 -10.53
CA GLU A 86 -8.41 26.09 -11.01
C GLU A 86 -7.07 25.43 -11.35
N MET A 87 -6.92 24.14 -11.06
CA MET A 87 -5.74 23.33 -11.41
C MET A 87 -6.13 22.28 -12.44
N THR A 88 -5.17 21.93 -13.28
CA THR A 88 -5.31 20.90 -14.31
C THR A 88 -4.68 19.58 -13.88
N ALA A 89 -5.09 18.49 -14.53
CA ALA A 89 -4.50 17.17 -14.39
C ALA A 89 -2.98 17.20 -14.63
N ARG A 90 -2.53 17.97 -15.65
CA ARG A 90 -1.09 18.15 -15.94
C ARG A 90 -0.29 18.69 -14.76
N GLU A 91 -0.87 19.59 -13.98
CA GLU A 91 -0.15 20.26 -12.88
C GLU A 91 0.04 19.36 -11.67
N ILE A 92 -0.84 18.36 -11.50
CA ILE A 92 -0.79 17.46 -10.34
C ILE A 92 -0.31 16.04 -10.66
N MET A 93 -0.28 15.64 -11.93
CA MET A 93 0.16 14.30 -12.31
C MET A 93 1.62 14.02 -11.96
N SER A 94 1.93 12.75 -11.78
CA SER A 94 3.29 12.23 -11.74
C SER A 94 3.63 11.61 -13.09
N SER A 95 4.84 11.90 -13.59
CA SER A 95 5.33 11.47 -14.90
C SER A 95 6.85 11.24 -14.87
N PRO A 96 7.40 10.22 -15.56
CA PRO A 96 6.69 9.21 -16.33
C PRO A 96 5.93 8.22 -15.43
N ILE A 97 4.92 7.55 -15.97
CA ILE A 97 4.20 6.50 -15.23
C ILE A 97 5.14 5.34 -14.93
N ILE A 98 5.18 4.91 -13.67
CA ILE A 98 5.96 3.73 -13.29
C ILE A 98 5.13 2.50 -13.70
N ALA A 99 5.73 1.69 -14.56
CA ALA A 99 5.05 0.59 -15.21
C ALA A 99 5.84 -0.71 -15.16
N THR A 100 5.13 -1.82 -15.24
CA THR A 100 5.64 -3.19 -15.31
C THR A 100 5.07 -3.92 -16.53
N LYS A 101 5.56 -5.13 -16.81
CA LYS A 101 5.05 -5.95 -17.92
C LYS A 101 3.96 -6.91 -17.42
N PRO A 102 3.03 -7.34 -18.28
CA PRO A 102 2.04 -8.34 -17.92
C PRO A 102 2.67 -9.66 -17.44
N THR A 103 3.84 -10.00 -17.97
CA THR A 103 4.58 -11.22 -17.63
C THR A 103 5.46 -11.08 -16.40
N THR A 104 5.56 -9.88 -15.81
CA THR A 104 6.35 -9.67 -14.59
C THR A 104 5.75 -10.49 -13.46
N ASN A 105 6.60 -11.09 -12.64
CA ASN A 105 6.17 -11.85 -11.48
C ASN A 105 5.62 -10.92 -10.39
N ILE A 106 4.62 -11.38 -9.63
CA ILE A 106 3.98 -10.55 -8.58
C ILE A 106 4.93 -10.10 -7.48
N ILE A 107 5.93 -10.91 -7.13
CA ILE A 107 6.96 -10.58 -6.12
C ILE A 107 7.87 -9.47 -6.66
N GLU A 108 8.25 -9.54 -7.93
CA GLU A 108 9.01 -8.48 -8.58
C GLU A 108 8.21 -7.18 -8.66
N ALA A 109 6.91 -7.26 -9.00
CA ALA A 109 6.02 -6.09 -9.00
C ALA A 109 5.87 -5.48 -7.59
N ALA A 110 5.76 -6.29 -6.56
CA ALA A 110 5.77 -5.85 -5.16
C ALA A 110 7.07 -5.12 -4.81
N GLY A 111 8.22 -5.70 -5.15
CA GLY A 111 9.52 -5.06 -4.92
C GLY A 111 9.67 -3.73 -5.67
N MET A 112 9.09 -3.60 -6.87
CA MET A 112 9.04 -2.32 -7.60
C MET A 112 8.20 -1.27 -6.87
N MET A 113 7.07 -1.68 -6.30
CA MET A 113 6.19 -0.82 -5.49
C MET A 113 6.93 -0.29 -4.26
N VAL A 114 7.54 -1.19 -3.48
CA VAL A 114 8.31 -0.85 -2.26
C VAL A 114 9.47 0.08 -2.60
N LYS A 115 10.28 -0.29 -3.60
CA LYS A 115 11.46 0.48 -3.99
C LYS A 115 11.12 1.88 -4.51
N SER A 116 9.96 2.03 -5.15
CA SER A 116 9.53 3.31 -5.71
C SER A 116 8.62 4.10 -4.77
N ASP A 117 8.32 3.55 -3.59
CA ASP A 117 7.36 4.10 -2.62
C ASP A 117 6.00 4.43 -3.25
N ILE A 118 5.46 3.46 -4.00
CA ILE A 118 4.16 3.55 -4.66
C ILE A 118 3.34 2.30 -4.40
N ARG A 119 2.01 2.45 -4.39
CA ARG A 119 1.07 1.37 -4.11
C ARG A 119 0.44 0.75 -5.35
N ARG A 120 0.87 1.20 -6.54
CA ARG A 120 0.27 0.82 -7.82
C ARG A 120 1.26 0.94 -8.96
N LEU A 121 1.14 0.05 -9.92
CA LEU A 121 1.90 0.04 -11.16
C LEU A 121 0.95 0.01 -12.34
N ALA A 122 1.28 0.78 -13.38
CA ALA A 122 0.68 0.55 -14.68
C ALA A 122 1.25 -0.73 -15.29
N VAL A 123 0.45 -1.43 -16.09
CA VAL A 123 0.88 -2.61 -16.81
C VAL A 123 0.91 -2.28 -18.29
N MET A 124 2.08 -2.37 -18.92
CA MET A 124 2.28 -1.98 -20.32
C MET A 124 2.67 -3.16 -21.21
N GLU A 125 2.02 -3.27 -22.37
CA GLU A 125 2.40 -4.16 -23.46
C GLU A 125 2.80 -3.32 -24.68
N GLY A 126 4.11 -3.20 -24.90
CA GLY A 126 4.65 -2.17 -25.80
C GLY A 126 4.38 -0.78 -25.23
N ASP A 127 3.84 0.12 -26.05
CA ASP A 127 3.54 1.51 -25.67
C ASP A 127 2.12 1.70 -25.11
N LYS A 128 1.37 0.61 -24.89
CA LYS A 128 -0.02 0.67 -24.42
C LYS A 128 -0.14 0.17 -22.99
N ILE A 129 -0.82 0.96 -22.16
CA ILE A 129 -1.31 0.47 -20.87
C ILE A 129 -2.42 -0.54 -21.16
N VAL A 130 -2.29 -1.74 -20.59
CA VAL A 130 -3.22 -2.87 -20.72
C VAL A 130 -3.86 -3.25 -19.39
N GLY A 131 -3.44 -2.61 -18.30
CA GLY A 131 -4.04 -2.78 -16.99
C GLY A 131 -3.35 -1.97 -15.90
N MET A 132 -3.84 -2.13 -14.68
CA MET A 132 -3.30 -1.58 -13.45
C MET A 132 -3.21 -2.70 -12.40
N ILE A 133 -2.17 -2.70 -11.59
CA ILE A 133 -2.02 -3.60 -10.45
C ILE A 133 -1.72 -2.77 -9.20
N THR A 134 -2.36 -3.12 -8.09
CA THR A 134 -2.17 -2.48 -6.78
C THR A 134 -1.56 -3.45 -5.77
N ASP A 135 -0.98 -2.91 -4.71
CA ASP A 135 -0.57 -3.68 -3.54
C ASP A 135 -1.73 -4.52 -2.97
N ARG A 136 -2.95 -3.96 -2.92
CA ARG A 136 -4.17 -4.67 -2.52
C ARG A 136 -4.48 -5.88 -3.40
N ASP A 137 -4.29 -5.79 -4.71
CA ASP A 137 -4.49 -6.92 -5.62
C ASP A 137 -3.50 -8.05 -5.29
N ILE A 138 -2.25 -7.70 -4.94
CA ILE A 138 -1.22 -8.65 -4.53
C ILE A 138 -1.53 -9.25 -3.14
N LEU A 139 -2.01 -8.44 -2.19
CA LEU A 139 -2.40 -8.91 -0.85
C LEU A 139 -3.63 -9.82 -0.87
N ALA A 140 -4.58 -9.60 -1.78
CA ALA A 140 -5.84 -10.34 -1.84
C ALA A 140 -5.68 -11.81 -2.26
N ILE A 141 -4.61 -12.12 -3.00
CA ILE A 141 -4.28 -13.47 -3.49
C ILE A 141 -3.24 -14.19 -2.60
N ALA A 142 -2.88 -13.61 -1.45
CA ALA A 142 -1.73 -14.01 -0.66
C ALA A 142 -2.04 -14.81 0.63
N PRO A 143 -2.79 -15.93 0.63
CA PRO A 143 -2.60 -16.91 1.69
C PRO A 143 -1.26 -17.63 1.45
N GLY A 144 -0.14 -17.01 1.83
CA GLY A 144 1.19 -17.65 1.77
C GLY A 144 2.43 -16.75 1.68
N LEU A 145 2.29 -15.45 1.39
CA LEU A 145 3.44 -14.57 1.15
C LEU A 145 3.90 -13.85 2.43
N ASN A 146 4.46 -14.57 3.40
CA ASN A 146 4.98 -13.95 4.63
C ASN A 146 6.05 -12.87 4.38
N THR A 147 6.82 -12.97 3.29
CA THR A 147 7.93 -12.03 2.99
C THR A 147 7.47 -10.72 2.33
N ILE A 148 6.46 -10.76 1.46
CA ILE A 148 5.92 -9.54 0.81
C ILE A 148 5.08 -8.73 1.78
N LEU A 149 4.39 -9.40 2.71
CA LEU A 149 3.45 -8.76 3.62
C LEU A 149 4.13 -7.71 4.50
N GLU A 150 5.34 -7.97 5.02
CA GLU A 150 6.06 -7.03 5.88
C GLU A 150 6.37 -5.71 5.15
N GLU A 151 6.98 -5.78 3.97
CA GLU A 151 7.35 -4.59 3.18
C GLU A 151 6.10 -3.84 2.65
N MET A 152 5.03 -4.56 2.32
CA MET A 152 3.76 -3.93 1.90
C MET A 152 3.01 -3.27 3.06
N ILE A 153 3.12 -3.81 4.29
CA ILE A 153 2.53 -3.18 5.48
C ILE A 153 3.17 -1.80 5.71
N GLU A 154 4.48 -1.67 5.51
CA GLU A 154 5.18 -0.39 5.60
C GLU A 154 4.65 0.62 4.57
N LEU A 155 4.49 0.20 3.30
CA LEU A 155 3.85 1.04 2.27
C LEU A 155 2.48 1.53 2.71
N HIS A 156 1.69 0.70 3.41
CA HIS A 156 0.37 1.07 3.91
C HIS A 156 0.42 2.06 5.08
N HIS A 157 1.48 2.05 5.88
CA HIS A 157 1.62 2.81 7.12
C HIS A 157 1.78 4.33 6.91
N GLU A 158 2.25 4.78 5.74
CA GLU A 158 2.47 6.22 5.46
C GLU A 158 1.20 7.06 5.18
N ASN A 159 0.00 6.47 5.22
CA ASN A 159 -1.27 7.22 5.15
C ASN A 159 -2.08 7.18 6.44
N ASN A 160 -1.48 6.78 7.57
CA ASN A 160 -2.09 7.10 8.86
C ASN A 160 -1.70 8.54 9.20
N ILE A 161 -2.70 9.42 9.14
CA ILE A 161 -2.77 10.75 9.74
C ILE A 161 -1.78 10.84 10.90
N GLN A 162 -0.95 11.89 10.93
CA GLN A 162 -0.12 12.23 12.09
C GLN A 162 -0.90 11.87 13.35
N HIS A 163 -0.44 10.87 14.11
CA HIS A 163 -1.04 10.52 15.38
C HIS A 163 -1.13 11.82 16.20
N GLU A 164 -2.32 12.42 16.26
CA GLU A 164 -2.81 12.87 17.55
C GLU A 164 -2.60 11.66 18.46
N PRO A 165 -1.88 11.81 19.59
CA PRO A 165 -1.72 10.68 20.49
C PRO A 165 -3.14 10.20 20.75
N GLU A 166 -3.46 8.99 20.29
CA GLU A 166 -4.65 8.30 20.72
C GLU A 166 -4.58 8.43 22.24
N LEU A 167 -5.55 9.11 22.83
CA LEU A 167 -5.74 9.01 24.26
C LEU A 167 -5.89 7.52 24.51
N GLU A 168 -4.80 6.87 24.94
CA GLU A 168 -4.73 5.46 25.31
C GLU A 168 -5.55 5.32 26.59
N ARG A 169 -6.88 5.40 26.42
CA ARG A 169 -7.83 5.03 27.45
C ARG A 169 -7.70 3.53 27.63
N GLY A 170 -6.89 3.15 28.60
CA GLY A 170 -6.69 1.77 28.97
C GLY A 170 -7.26 1.49 30.35
N ILE A 171 -7.53 0.22 30.61
CA ILE A 171 -7.94 -0.24 31.93
C ILE A 171 -6.67 -0.56 32.72
N CYS A 172 -6.48 0.15 33.84
CA CYS A 172 -5.41 -0.17 34.78
C CYS A 172 -5.57 -1.63 35.23
N GLN A 173 -4.54 -2.46 35.02
CA GLN A 173 -4.59 -3.89 35.29
C GLN A 173 -4.64 -4.24 36.78
N ARG A 174 -4.49 -3.24 37.65
CA ARG A 174 -4.56 -3.39 39.11
C ARG A 174 -5.90 -2.95 39.68
N CYS A 175 -6.31 -1.70 39.45
CA CYS A 175 -7.55 -1.17 40.04
C CYS A 175 -8.77 -1.32 39.13
N GLY A 176 -8.58 -1.66 37.85
CA GLY A 176 -9.65 -1.78 36.87
C GLY A 176 -10.24 -0.45 36.40
N ALA A 177 -9.65 0.69 36.79
CA ALA A 177 -10.11 2.00 36.34
C ALA A 177 -9.74 2.23 34.87
N LEU A 178 -10.68 2.75 34.08
CA LEU A 178 -10.41 3.28 32.75
C LEU A 178 -9.77 4.66 32.90
N VAL A 179 -8.53 4.81 32.46
CA VAL A 179 -7.73 6.02 32.63
C VAL A 179 -7.10 6.44 31.32
N ASP A 180 -6.89 7.74 31.14
CA ASP A 180 -6.34 8.34 29.91
C ASP A 180 -4.82 8.15 29.74
N SER A 181 -4.13 7.63 30.77
CA SER A 181 -2.69 7.42 30.78
C SER A 181 -2.33 6.21 31.65
N LEU A 182 -1.53 5.30 31.09
CA LEU A 182 -1.00 4.12 31.76
C LEU A 182 0.52 4.09 31.59
N THR A 183 1.22 3.59 32.60
CA THR A 183 2.67 3.35 32.58
C THR A 183 2.92 1.85 32.69
N ASP A 184 3.84 1.31 31.87
CA ASP A 184 4.33 -0.05 32.06
C ASP A 184 5.23 -0.11 33.30
N VAL A 185 4.84 -0.95 34.26
CA VAL A 185 5.61 -1.25 35.46
C VAL A 185 5.73 -2.76 35.57
N ASN A 186 6.92 -3.29 35.25
CA ASN A 186 7.21 -4.73 35.23
C ASN A 186 6.27 -5.55 34.31
N GLY A 187 5.88 -4.99 33.15
CA GLY A 187 4.98 -5.66 32.22
C GLY A 187 3.50 -5.57 32.61
N LEU A 188 3.14 -4.76 33.61
CA LEU A 188 1.77 -4.41 33.95
C LEU A 188 1.48 -2.95 33.60
N MET A 189 0.35 -2.71 32.94
CA MET A 189 -0.12 -1.36 32.62
C MET A 189 -0.87 -0.78 33.82
N LEU A 190 -0.25 0.18 34.51
CA LEU A 190 -0.76 0.78 35.75
C LEU A 190 -1.07 2.28 35.59
N CYS A 191 -2.11 2.76 36.28
CA CYS A 191 -2.34 4.21 36.42
C CYS A 191 -1.34 4.82 37.42
N GLU A 192 -1.19 6.16 37.41
CA GLU A 192 -0.28 6.89 38.32
C GLU A 192 -0.46 6.49 39.79
N ASP A 193 -1.71 6.47 40.27
CA ASP A 193 -1.99 6.07 41.66
C ASP A 193 -1.48 4.64 41.98
N CYS A 194 -1.60 3.71 41.03
CA CYS A 194 -1.15 2.33 41.19
C CYS A 194 0.37 2.17 41.03
N LYS A 195 1.02 3.08 40.31
CA LYS A 195 2.48 3.16 40.16
C LYS A 195 3.12 3.69 41.44
N GLU A 196 2.57 4.77 42.02
CA GLU A 196 3.06 5.37 43.26
C GLU A 196 2.98 4.42 44.46
N GLU A 197 1.92 3.61 44.55
CA GLU A 197 1.76 2.58 45.60
C GLU A 197 2.82 1.47 45.56
N GLU A 198 3.42 1.19 44.40
CA GLU A 198 4.52 0.21 44.27
C GLU A 198 5.89 0.83 44.62
N GLY A 199 5.96 2.12 44.94
CA GLY A 199 7.20 2.79 45.32
C GLY A 199 8.14 3.09 44.15
N TYR A 200 7.64 3.10 42.91
CA TYR A 200 8.36 3.58 41.73
C TYR A 200 8.19 5.09 41.61
N TYR A 201 9.12 5.84 42.21
CA TYR A 201 9.24 7.28 41.97
C TYR A 201 10.15 7.50 40.75
N ASP A 202 9.75 8.41 39.86
CA ASP A 202 10.58 8.87 38.73
C ASP A 202 11.90 9.52 39.19
#